data_AF-A0A8J3SW32-F1
#
_entry.id   AF-A0A8J3SW32-F1
#
_cell.length_a   1.000
_cell.length_b   1.000
_cell.length_c   1.000
_cell.angle_alpha   90.00
_cell.angle_beta   90.00
_cell.angle_gamma   90.00
#
_symmetry.space_group_name_H-M   'P 1'
#
loop_
_entity.id
_entity.type
_entity.pdbx_description
1 polymer ?
#
loop_
_entity_poly.entity_id
_entity_poly.type
_entity_poly.pdbx_seq_one_letter_code
_entity_poly.pdbx_strand_id
1 'polypeptide(L)'
;MPPVLTQSVSLIGGDRTREAGMTGAGSVVAVLDTGVAVNHPFLRGRVVAEACFSPSDPDYSASSLCPGGADQQEGAGAADAESGPCADAALDCDHGTHVAGIVAGDGQNLAGAPPAGVAPAAELVAIQVFSKFESEDFCGPGAAPCVLSFTSAQLAGLDKVLQLKESGTPVVAANLSLGGGRYTAPCDDDPRKQAIDDLLAAGVATVVAAGNDGFGDAVNAPACVSSAVTVGSTTVQDEVSGFSNRGPLLDVFAPGTAIVSSMPGGGWAPMSGTSMAAPHVTGAFAVLRQAFLGKTVAELETAMKTTGKAVAYAGATTPRLQLDDAALGAGPGPEPASPATYDNRTEYAIPDQGVAESRTQVEGIFGNAPAVLEVYTDVHHSWRGDLKIDLIGPNGKVYPLRAPAPKDDGDFIHETYRVDASASPAVGTWRLRVQDVKKNDTGRIFGWMLAFPQFGNGTEYDIPDRGTAQSSITVGGMSGNAPAVTTVYVDVHHSWRGDLKIDLIGPNGRVYPLRAPAPKDGGDVIEETYRVDAGASPMNGTWRLRVEDVTAGDSGHIAGWVLTF
;
A
#
# COMPACT_ATOMS: atom_id res chain seq x y z
N MET A 1 -17.98 11.05 -26.67
CA MET A 1 -17.80 9.72 -26.04
C MET A 1 -17.90 9.92 -24.54
N PRO A 2 -18.86 9.34 -23.81
CA PRO A 2 -18.76 9.23 -22.37
C PRO A 2 -18.36 7.79 -22.04
N PRO A 3 -17.05 7.55 -21.82
CA PRO A 3 -16.60 7.27 -20.45
C PRO A 3 -15.15 7.74 -20.18
N VAL A 4 -14.86 8.43 -19.07
CA VAL A 4 -13.45 8.82 -18.79
C VAL A 4 -12.91 8.25 -17.48
N LEU A 5 -13.64 8.23 -16.36
CA LEU A 5 -13.17 7.53 -15.15
C LEU A 5 -13.14 6.00 -15.33
N THR A 6 -14.12 5.42 -16.03
CA THR A 6 -14.07 3.99 -16.39
C THR A 6 -12.81 3.65 -17.17
N GLN A 7 -12.41 4.53 -18.11
CA GLN A 7 -11.20 4.32 -18.92
C GLN A 7 -9.93 4.52 -18.11
N SER A 8 -9.88 5.52 -17.22
CA SER A 8 -8.70 5.77 -16.40
C SER A 8 -8.49 4.68 -15.35
N VAL A 9 -9.55 4.23 -14.67
CA VAL A 9 -9.49 3.14 -13.69
C VAL A 9 -9.08 1.84 -14.38
N SER A 10 -9.65 1.51 -15.55
CA SER A 10 -9.21 0.34 -16.34
C SER A 10 -7.79 0.48 -16.87
N LEU A 11 -7.36 1.68 -17.28
CA LEU A 11 -6.00 1.91 -17.79
C LEU A 11 -4.94 1.59 -16.74
N ILE A 12 -5.21 1.94 -15.48
CA ILE A 12 -4.33 1.60 -14.35
C ILE A 12 -4.57 0.18 -13.81
N GLY A 13 -5.50 -0.61 -14.36
CA GLY A 13 -5.81 -1.96 -13.87
C GLY A 13 -6.66 -2.03 -12.59
N GLY A 14 -7.36 -0.94 -12.23
CA GLY A 14 -8.27 -0.91 -11.09
C GLY A 14 -9.48 -1.86 -11.22
N ASP A 15 -9.88 -2.18 -12.45
CA ASP A 15 -10.90 -3.20 -12.72
C ASP A 15 -10.40 -4.61 -12.40
N ARG A 16 -9.18 -4.96 -12.80
CA ARG A 16 -8.56 -6.27 -12.53
C ARG A 16 -8.32 -6.51 -11.04
N THR A 17 -7.87 -5.49 -10.30
CA THR A 17 -7.74 -5.57 -8.83
C THR A 17 -9.08 -5.77 -8.15
N ARG A 18 -10.13 -5.04 -8.57
CA ARG A 18 -11.49 -5.25 -8.07
C ARG A 18 -12.03 -6.65 -8.38
N GLU A 19 -11.80 -7.15 -9.60
CA GLU A 19 -12.17 -8.53 -9.98
C GLU A 19 -11.45 -9.58 -9.11
N ALA A 20 -10.21 -9.29 -8.68
CA ALA A 20 -9.45 -10.08 -7.72
C ALA A 20 -9.86 -9.86 -6.25
N GLY A 21 -10.90 -9.04 -5.98
CA GLY A 21 -11.38 -8.74 -4.63
C GLY A 21 -10.60 -7.67 -3.86
N MET A 22 -9.64 -7.01 -4.51
CA MET A 22 -8.88 -5.90 -3.94
C MET A 22 -9.59 -4.58 -4.27
N THR A 23 -10.35 -4.05 -3.32
CA THR A 23 -11.26 -2.91 -3.46
C THR A 23 -10.95 -1.76 -2.50
N GLY A 24 -9.88 -1.88 -1.70
CA GLY A 24 -9.53 -0.95 -0.62
C GLY A 24 -10.33 -1.16 0.67
N ALA A 25 -11.01 -2.31 0.81
CA ALA A 25 -11.77 -2.63 2.01
C ALA A 25 -10.88 -2.63 3.26
N GLY A 26 -11.40 -2.11 4.38
CA GLY A 26 -10.67 -1.98 5.65
C GLY A 26 -9.72 -0.78 5.72
N SER A 27 -9.64 0.03 4.66
CA SER A 27 -8.83 1.25 4.64
C SER A 27 -9.71 2.51 4.66
N VAL A 28 -9.20 3.55 5.30
CA VAL A 28 -9.77 4.91 5.27
C VAL A 28 -8.82 5.83 4.51
N VAL A 29 -9.37 6.72 3.68
CA VAL A 29 -8.60 7.76 2.96
C VAL A 29 -9.12 9.14 3.32
N ALA A 30 -8.22 10.07 3.64
CA ALA A 30 -8.59 11.46 3.87
C ALA A 30 -8.52 12.27 2.56
N VAL A 31 -9.53 13.12 2.33
CA VAL A 31 -9.57 14.07 1.22
C VAL A 31 -9.59 15.48 1.81
N LEU A 32 -8.45 16.18 1.72
CA LEU A 32 -8.29 17.56 2.17
C LEU A 32 -8.54 18.48 0.98
N ASP A 33 -9.75 19.01 0.87
CA ASP A 33 -10.24 19.68 -0.33
C ASP A 33 -11.35 20.69 -0.01
N THR A 34 -12.20 21.06 -0.98
CA THR A 34 -13.34 21.98 -0.84
C THR A 34 -14.57 21.37 -0.14
N GLY A 35 -14.39 20.29 0.61
CA GLY A 35 -15.48 19.49 1.16
C GLY A 35 -15.98 18.42 0.17
N VAL A 36 -16.90 17.59 0.63
CA VAL A 36 -17.43 16.43 -0.11
C VAL A 36 -18.93 16.40 0.02
N ALA A 37 -19.67 16.19 -1.07
CA ALA A 37 -21.09 15.91 -1.03
C ALA A 37 -21.33 14.54 -0.36
N VAL A 38 -21.46 14.52 0.96
CA VAL A 38 -21.39 13.27 1.76
C VAL A 38 -22.59 12.34 1.50
N ASN A 39 -23.68 12.90 0.99
CA ASN A 39 -24.91 12.18 0.62
C ASN A 39 -24.97 11.83 -0.87
N HIS A 40 -23.94 12.16 -1.65
CA HIS A 40 -23.88 11.83 -3.07
C HIS A 40 -24.07 10.31 -3.26
N PRO A 41 -24.93 9.83 -4.17
CA PRO A 41 -25.21 8.39 -4.32
C PRO A 41 -23.96 7.53 -4.52
N PHE A 42 -22.95 8.05 -5.23
CA PHE A 42 -21.66 7.41 -5.47
C PHE A 42 -20.79 7.25 -4.22
N LEU A 43 -21.00 8.07 -3.19
CA LEU A 43 -20.21 8.13 -1.95
C LEU A 43 -21.03 7.72 -0.72
N ARG A 44 -22.29 7.32 -0.93
CA ARG A 44 -23.25 7.15 0.15
C ARG A 44 -22.78 6.09 1.14
N GLY A 45 -22.65 6.50 2.40
CA GLY A 45 -22.18 5.62 3.49
C GLY A 45 -20.68 5.35 3.47
N ARG A 46 -19.89 6.07 2.65
CA ARG A 46 -18.42 5.99 2.63
C ARG A 46 -17.77 7.02 3.55
N VAL A 47 -18.38 8.20 3.72
CA VAL A 47 -17.82 9.25 4.58
C VAL A 47 -18.05 8.90 6.05
N VAL A 48 -16.98 8.62 6.79
CA VAL A 48 -17.03 8.19 8.19
C VAL A 48 -16.64 9.27 9.19
N ALA A 49 -15.94 10.31 8.73
CA ALA A 49 -15.65 11.48 9.54
C ALA A 49 -15.57 12.74 8.66
N GLU A 50 -15.86 13.88 9.29
CA GLU A 50 -15.88 15.19 8.65
C GLU A 50 -15.20 16.22 9.55
N ALA A 51 -14.41 17.10 8.95
CA ALA A 51 -13.82 18.26 9.60
C ALA A 51 -13.73 19.44 8.62
N CYS A 52 -13.80 20.65 9.14
CA CYS A 52 -13.60 21.87 8.39
C CYS A 52 -12.63 22.78 9.13
N PHE A 53 -11.65 23.28 8.39
CA PHE A 53 -10.66 24.27 8.81
C PHE A 53 -10.64 25.35 7.75
N SER A 54 -11.37 26.43 7.99
CA SER A 54 -11.57 27.51 7.03
C SER A 54 -11.49 28.85 7.76
N PRO A 55 -10.28 29.39 7.99
CA PRO A 55 -10.14 30.62 8.74
C PRO A 55 -10.70 31.82 7.97
N SER A 56 -11.39 32.70 8.69
CA SER A 56 -11.74 34.04 8.21
C SER A 56 -10.56 34.98 8.47
N ASP A 57 -10.12 35.71 7.45
CA ASP A 57 -9.02 36.66 7.58
C ASP A 57 -9.34 37.96 6.80
N PRO A 58 -9.60 39.08 7.51
CA PRO A 58 -9.95 40.34 6.87
C PRO A 58 -8.81 40.93 6.04
N ASP A 59 -7.55 40.62 6.35
CA ASP A 59 -6.39 41.12 5.59
C ASP A 59 -6.35 40.51 4.18
N TYR A 60 -6.93 39.32 4.02
CA TYR A 60 -7.08 38.63 2.74
C TYR A 60 -8.49 38.77 2.15
N SER A 61 -9.39 39.51 2.79
CA SER A 61 -10.83 39.52 2.46
C SER A 61 -11.39 38.09 2.35
N ALA A 62 -10.96 37.24 3.28
CA ALA A 62 -11.31 35.83 3.34
C ALA A 62 -12.39 35.58 4.42
N SER A 63 -13.33 34.70 4.12
CA SER A 63 -14.39 34.27 5.03
C SER A 63 -14.51 32.75 5.08
N SER A 64 -14.87 32.25 6.26
CA SER A 64 -15.00 30.81 6.51
C SER A 64 -16.09 30.15 5.66
N LEU A 65 -15.77 28.94 5.19
CA LEU A 65 -16.71 28.01 4.56
C LEU A 65 -17.26 26.95 5.53
N CYS A 66 -16.84 26.94 6.80
CA CYS A 66 -17.42 26.02 7.76
C CYS A 66 -18.86 26.42 8.12
N PRO A 67 -19.73 25.46 8.50
CA PRO A 67 -21.09 25.77 8.89
C PRO A 67 -21.16 26.85 9.99
N GLY A 68 -22.06 27.81 9.82
CA GLY A 68 -22.20 28.94 10.76
C GLY A 68 -21.06 29.96 10.73
N GLY A 69 -20.07 29.83 9.83
CA GLY A 69 -18.97 30.78 9.65
C GLY A 69 -17.87 30.71 10.72
N ALA A 70 -17.79 29.61 11.48
CA ALA A 70 -16.69 29.39 12.42
C ALA A 70 -15.39 29.04 11.68
N ASP A 71 -14.22 29.37 12.23
CA ASP A 71 -12.96 29.05 11.54
C ASP A 71 -12.63 27.55 11.51
N GLN A 72 -13.26 26.77 12.40
CA GLN A 72 -13.11 25.34 12.47
C GLN A 72 -14.37 24.66 12.98
N GLN A 73 -14.66 23.46 12.47
CA GLN A 73 -15.75 22.61 12.93
C GLN A 73 -15.43 21.14 12.67
N GLU A 74 -15.91 20.25 13.53
CA GLU A 74 -15.80 18.80 13.33
C GLU A 74 -17.17 18.13 13.50
N GLY A 75 -17.30 16.94 12.93
CA GLY A 75 -18.51 16.13 13.00
C GLY A 75 -19.42 16.28 11.79
N ALA A 76 -20.54 15.56 11.80
CA ALA A 76 -21.42 15.43 10.65
C ALA A 76 -21.87 16.79 10.08
N GLY A 77 -21.72 16.96 8.76
CA GLY A 77 -22.03 18.18 8.03
C GLY A 77 -20.94 19.26 8.10
N ALA A 78 -19.84 19.05 8.83
CA ALA A 78 -18.75 20.03 8.89
C ALA A 78 -18.10 20.24 7.51
N ALA A 79 -18.01 19.18 6.69
CA ALA A 79 -17.33 19.20 5.39
C ALA A 79 -18.30 18.90 4.23
N ASP A 80 -19.61 18.92 4.47
CA ASP A 80 -20.60 18.60 3.44
C ASP A 80 -20.74 19.73 2.44
N ALA A 81 -20.27 19.49 1.21
CA ALA A 81 -20.30 20.46 0.11
C ALA A 81 -21.73 20.78 -0.38
N GLU A 82 -22.73 19.99 0.00
CA GLU A 82 -24.15 20.25 -0.31
C GLU A 82 -24.87 21.00 0.81
N SER A 83 -24.15 21.41 1.86
CA SER A 83 -24.68 22.17 2.98
C SER A 83 -23.77 23.33 3.38
N GLY A 84 -24.26 24.21 4.26
CA GLY A 84 -23.49 25.35 4.75
C GLY A 84 -23.08 26.35 3.66
N PRO A 85 -22.04 27.16 3.89
CA PRO A 85 -21.56 28.15 2.93
C PRO A 85 -21.12 27.56 1.58
N CYS A 86 -20.55 26.35 1.54
CA CYS A 86 -20.08 25.73 0.30
C CYS A 86 -21.21 25.28 -0.65
N ALA A 87 -22.45 25.18 -0.16
CA ALA A 87 -23.60 24.89 -1.01
C ALA A 87 -23.98 26.05 -1.95
N ASP A 88 -23.37 27.23 -1.79
CA ASP A 88 -23.55 28.33 -2.72
C ASP A 88 -22.92 27.98 -4.07
N ALA A 89 -23.77 27.85 -5.10
CA ALA A 89 -23.35 27.54 -6.46
C ALA A 89 -22.40 28.58 -7.07
N ALA A 90 -22.24 29.77 -6.46
CA ALA A 90 -21.26 30.76 -6.89
C ALA A 90 -19.82 30.45 -6.46
N LEU A 91 -19.60 29.46 -5.58
CA LEU A 91 -18.29 29.15 -5.00
C LEU A 91 -17.60 27.93 -5.61
N ASP A 92 -18.28 27.17 -6.46
CA ASP A 92 -17.76 25.96 -7.12
C ASP A 92 -17.04 25.01 -6.13
N CYS A 93 -17.64 24.74 -4.95
CA CYS A 93 -17.15 23.71 -4.00
C CYS A 93 -17.40 22.27 -4.50
N ASP A 94 -17.17 21.99 -5.78
CA ASP A 94 -17.38 20.70 -6.41
C ASP A 94 -16.13 19.81 -6.43
N HIS A 95 -14.95 20.44 -6.35
CA HIS A 95 -13.66 19.81 -6.54
C HIS A 95 -13.42 18.62 -5.59
N GLY A 96 -13.64 18.78 -4.28
CA GLY A 96 -13.45 17.69 -3.32
C GLY A 96 -14.41 16.52 -3.50
N THR A 97 -15.65 16.79 -3.93
CA THR A 97 -16.62 15.76 -4.30
C THR A 97 -16.15 14.95 -5.51
N HIS A 98 -15.55 15.63 -6.49
CA HIS A 98 -15.00 14.99 -7.69
C HIS A 98 -13.80 14.10 -7.34
N VAL A 99 -12.87 14.62 -6.56
CA VAL A 99 -11.69 13.93 -6.03
C VAL A 99 -12.11 12.68 -5.23
N ALA A 100 -13.05 12.82 -4.28
CA ALA A 100 -13.56 11.73 -3.46
C ALA A 100 -14.18 10.59 -4.30
N GLY A 101 -14.90 10.93 -5.38
CA GLY A 101 -15.45 9.93 -6.31
C GLY A 101 -14.39 9.14 -7.06
N ILE A 102 -13.26 9.76 -7.42
CA ILE A 102 -12.14 9.06 -8.06
C ILE A 102 -11.51 8.06 -7.07
N VAL A 103 -11.40 8.44 -5.79
CA VAL A 103 -10.86 7.56 -4.75
C VAL A 103 -11.80 6.38 -4.50
N ALA A 104 -13.03 6.62 -4.02
CA ALA A 104 -13.85 5.59 -3.38
C ALA A 104 -15.29 5.50 -3.89
N GLY A 105 -15.57 6.07 -5.07
CA GLY A 105 -16.91 6.02 -5.65
C GLY A 105 -17.39 4.59 -5.94
N ASP A 106 -18.66 4.31 -5.65
CA ASP A 106 -19.31 3.03 -5.95
C ASP A 106 -20.53 3.24 -6.85
N GLY A 107 -20.41 2.83 -8.10
CA GLY A 107 -21.41 3.05 -9.14
C GLY A 107 -22.42 1.92 -9.26
N GLN A 108 -22.32 0.89 -8.40
CA GLN A 108 -23.22 -0.25 -8.48
C GLN A 108 -24.68 0.20 -8.37
N ASN A 109 -25.47 -0.15 -9.38
CA ASN A 109 -26.89 0.19 -9.49
C ASN A 109 -27.19 1.70 -9.67
N LEU A 110 -26.21 2.52 -10.05
CA LEU A 110 -26.40 3.93 -10.37
C LEU A 110 -26.40 4.15 -11.88
N ALA A 111 -27.54 4.55 -12.43
CA ALA A 111 -27.67 4.80 -13.86
C ALA A 111 -26.77 5.99 -14.30
N GLY A 112 -25.91 5.75 -15.29
CA GLY A 112 -25.03 6.78 -15.85
C GLY A 112 -23.79 7.10 -15.01
N ALA A 113 -23.61 6.45 -13.86
CA ALA A 113 -22.42 6.60 -13.04
C ALA A 113 -21.21 5.90 -13.67
N PRO A 114 -19.97 6.38 -13.41
CA PRO A 114 -18.79 5.55 -13.53
C PRO A 114 -18.97 4.26 -12.69
N PRO A 115 -18.46 3.09 -13.10
CA PRO A 115 -18.68 1.84 -12.36
C PRO A 115 -18.11 1.85 -10.94
N ALA A 116 -16.96 2.51 -10.75
CA ALA A 116 -16.28 2.64 -9.48
C ALA A 116 -15.18 3.72 -9.58
N GLY A 117 -14.78 4.27 -8.43
CA GLY A 117 -13.44 4.82 -8.22
C GLY A 117 -12.38 3.72 -8.12
N VAL A 118 -11.17 4.09 -7.72
CA VAL A 118 -10.04 3.16 -7.62
C VAL A 118 -10.19 2.16 -6.46
N ALA A 119 -10.67 2.63 -5.32
CA ALA A 119 -10.85 1.87 -4.08
C ALA A 119 -12.31 1.93 -3.60
N PRO A 120 -13.27 1.32 -4.33
CA PRO A 120 -14.71 1.50 -4.08
C PRO A 120 -15.21 0.98 -2.72
N ALA A 121 -14.41 0.19 -2.00
CA ALA A 121 -14.74 -0.29 -0.66
C ALA A 121 -14.00 0.45 0.46
N ALA A 122 -13.13 1.41 0.13
CA ALA A 122 -12.50 2.27 1.12
C ALA A 122 -13.51 3.26 1.71
N GLU A 123 -13.30 3.63 2.97
CA GLU A 123 -14.02 4.71 3.63
C GLU A 123 -13.28 6.04 3.45
N LEU A 124 -13.99 7.15 3.65
CA LEU A 124 -13.52 8.50 3.41
C LEU A 124 -13.59 9.36 4.68
N VAL A 125 -12.56 10.17 4.90
CA VAL A 125 -12.60 11.33 5.78
C VAL A 125 -12.65 12.57 4.89
N ALA A 126 -13.71 13.36 5.01
CA ALA A 126 -13.85 14.61 4.27
C ALA A 126 -13.29 15.76 5.13
N ILE A 127 -12.27 16.46 4.65
CA ILE A 127 -11.68 17.61 5.35
C ILE A 127 -11.74 18.84 4.45
N GLN A 128 -12.58 19.81 4.81
CA GLN A 128 -12.65 21.10 4.14
C GLN A 128 -11.49 22.00 4.60
N VAL A 129 -10.60 22.39 3.70
CA VAL A 129 -9.43 23.25 4.01
C VAL A 129 -9.36 24.55 3.20
N PHE A 130 -10.43 24.90 2.49
CA PHE A 130 -10.57 26.11 1.68
C PHE A 130 -11.44 27.16 2.38
N SER A 131 -11.18 28.42 2.05
CA SER A 131 -11.95 29.60 2.48
C SER A 131 -12.41 30.38 1.26
N LYS A 132 -13.47 31.17 1.43
CA LYS A 132 -13.97 32.07 0.39
C LYS A 132 -13.14 33.34 0.38
N PHE A 133 -12.62 33.73 -0.78
CA PHE A 133 -11.93 35.00 -1.00
C PHE A 133 -12.80 35.90 -1.86
N GLU A 134 -13.00 37.14 -1.42
CA GLU A 134 -13.87 38.13 -2.10
C GLU A 134 -13.06 39.13 -2.94
N SER A 135 -11.72 39.12 -2.82
CA SER A 135 -10.86 40.08 -3.51
C SER A 135 -10.35 39.54 -4.85
N GLU A 136 -10.54 40.34 -5.89
CA GLU A 136 -9.96 40.16 -7.22
C GLU A 136 -8.42 40.11 -7.20
N ASP A 137 -7.78 40.68 -6.17
CA ASP A 137 -6.32 40.60 -6.01
C ASP A 137 -5.84 39.17 -5.77
N PHE A 138 -6.69 38.32 -5.17
CA PHE A 138 -6.39 36.91 -4.91
C PHE A 138 -7.05 35.98 -5.92
N CYS A 139 -8.28 36.28 -6.34
CA CYS A 139 -9.02 35.44 -7.29
C CYS A 139 -8.58 35.65 -8.75
N GLY A 140 -8.00 36.81 -9.05
CA GLY A 140 -7.70 37.25 -10.40
C GLY A 140 -8.92 37.90 -11.08
N PRO A 141 -8.71 38.73 -12.11
CA PRO A 141 -9.74 39.65 -12.61
C PRO A 141 -11.03 38.98 -13.10
N GLY A 142 -12.15 39.34 -12.48
CA GLY A 142 -13.50 38.87 -12.78
C GLY A 142 -13.80 37.48 -12.21
N ALA A 143 -12.99 36.99 -11.28
CA ALA A 143 -13.12 35.66 -10.69
C ALA A 143 -13.47 35.69 -9.20
N ALA A 144 -13.73 36.86 -8.61
CA ALA A 144 -14.25 36.94 -7.24
C ALA A 144 -15.79 36.74 -7.20
N PRO A 145 -16.32 36.01 -6.19
CA PRO A 145 -15.56 35.27 -5.18
C PRO A 145 -14.95 33.97 -5.73
N CYS A 146 -13.86 33.54 -5.13
CA CYS A 146 -13.21 32.25 -5.40
C CYS A 146 -12.92 31.50 -4.10
N VAL A 147 -12.50 30.24 -4.20
CA VAL A 147 -12.05 29.44 -3.06
C VAL A 147 -10.55 29.18 -3.14
N LEU A 148 -9.82 29.53 -2.07
CA LEU A 148 -8.39 29.26 -1.93
C LEU A 148 -8.12 28.67 -0.54
N SER A 149 -6.97 28.03 -0.38
CA SER A 149 -6.62 27.34 0.86
C SER A 149 -5.40 27.99 1.52
N PHE A 150 -5.51 28.27 2.82
CA PHE A 150 -4.39 28.73 3.63
C PHE A 150 -3.49 27.57 4.05
N THR A 151 -2.19 27.82 4.16
CA THR A 151 -1.24 26.86 4.72
C THR A 151 -1.62 26.42 6.14
N SER A 152 -2.17 27.32 6.97
CA SER A 152 -2.66 27.01 8.31
C SER A 152 -3.84 26.03 8.30
N ALA A 153 -4.78 26.19 7.36
CA ALA A 153 -5.90 25.26 7.18
C ALA A 153 -5.43 23.88 6.73
N GLN A 154 -4.45 23.82 5.82
CA GLN A 154 -3.86 22.56 5.38
C GLN A 154 -3.12 21.84 6.50
N LEU A 155 -2.36 22.57 7.33
CA LEU A 155 -1.72 22.02 8.53
C LEU A 155 -2.74 21.44 9.50
N ALA A 156 -3.79 22.20 9.84
CA ALA A 156 -4.86 21.71 10.71
C ALA A 156 -5.56 20.46 10.13
N GLY A 157 -5.73 20.41 8.81
CA GLY A 157 -6.24 19.23 8.11
C GLY A 157 -5.30 18.02 8.23
N LEU A 158 -3.99 18.19 8.01
CA LEU A 158 -3.00 17.12 8.15
C LEU A 158 -2.91 16.63 9.61
N ASP A 159 -2.91 17.54 10.57
CA ASP A 159 -2.94 17.25 12.01
C ASP A 159 -4.21 16.46 12.37
N LYS A 160 -5.35 16.80 11.75
CA LYS A 160 -6.59 16.04 11.95
C LYS A 160 -6.49 14.63 11.42
N VAL A 161 -5.85 14.42 10.27
CA VAL A 161 -5.60 13.08 9.73
C VAL A 161 -4.71 12.27 10.67
N LEU A 162 -3.64 12.89 11.18
CA LEU A 162 -2.75 12.24 12.14
C LEU A 162 -3.52 11.88 13.41
N GLN A 163 -4.31 12.81 13.96
CA GLN A 163 -5.15 12.54 15.12
C GLN A 163 -6.10 11.36 14.89
N LEU A 164 -6.78 11.29 13.73
CA LEU A 164 -7.67 10.18 13.40
C LEU A 164 -6.90 8.85 13.29
N LYS A 165 -5.70 8.89 12.69
CA LYS A 165 -4.81 7.74 12.59
C LYS A 165 -4.31 7.30 13.96
N GLU A 166 -4.06 8.22 14.88
CA GLU A 166 -3.65 7.90 16.26
C GLU A 166 -4.83 7.40 17.11
N SER A 167 -6.07 7.78 16.76
CA SER A 167 -7.30 7.49 17.53
C SER A 167 -8.15 6.31 17.04
N GLY A 168 -7.59 5.33 16.35
CA GLY A 168 -8.35 4.13 15.94
C GLY A 168 -8.79 4.06 14.47
N THR A 169 -8.66 5.13 13.69
CA THR A 169 -9.05 5.14 12.27
C THR A 169 -7.95 4.56 11.37
N PRO A 170 -8.21 3.54 10.53
CA PRO A 170 -7.21 2.97 9.61
C PRO A 170 -6.95 3.87 8.41
N VAL A 171 -6.56 5.13 8.64
CA VAL A 171 -6.17 6.03 7.57
C VAL A 171 -4.89 5.50 6.92
N VAL A 172 -4.88 5.38 5.59
CA VAL A 172 -3.74 4.86 4.82
C VAL A 172 -3.13 5.89 3.88
N ALA A 173 -3.93 6.90 3.48
CA ALA A 173 -3.47 7.99 2.64
C ALA A 173 -4.29 9.26 2.86
N ALA A 174 -3.67 10.41 2.64
CA ALA A 174 -4.27 11.73 2.60
C ALA A 174 -4.05 12.36 1.22
N ASN A 175 -5.13 12.74 0.55
CA ASN A 175 -5.10 13.39 -0.75
C ASN A 175 -5.14 14.91 -0.60
N LEU A 176 -4.14 15.58 -1.16
CA LEU A 176 -4.07 17.04 -1.27
C LEU A 176 -4.03 17.41 -2.76
N SER A 177 -5.19 17.61 -3.36
CA SER A 177 -5.33 18.07 -4.75
C SER A 177 -5.27 19.59 -4.83
N LEU A 178 -4.22 20.16 -4.25
CA LEU A 178 -4.02 21.59 -4.04
C LEU A 178 -2.53 21.95 -4.09
N GLY A 179 -2.23 23.23 -4.27
CA GLY A 179 -0.86 23.73 -4.18
C GLY A 179 -0.62 25.03 -4.94
N GLY A 180 0.58 25.55 -4.83
CA GLY A 180 1.04 26.70 -5.61
C GLY A 180 2.55 26.92 -5.57
N GLY A 181 3.03 27.92 -6.30
CA GLY A 181 4.46 28.26 -6.39
C GLY A 181 5.24 27.38 -7.37
N ARG A 182 6.54 27.63 -7.54
CA ARG A 182 7.39 26.91 -8.50
C ARG A 182 8.67 26.43 -7.84
N TYR A 183 8.83 25.12 -7.73
CA TYR A 183 9.95 24.49 -7.04
C TYR A 183 10.67 23.48 -7.93
N THR A 184 11.96 23.71 -8.18
CA THR A 184 12.84 22.84 -8.99
C THR A 184 13.72 21.92 -8.13
N ALA A 185 13.61 22.01 -6.81
CA ALA A 185 14.34 21.21 -5.81
C ALA A 185 13.43 20.97 -4.59
N PRO A 186 13.73 19.97 -3.73
CA PRO A 186 12.91 19.70 -2.56
C PRO A 186 12.76 20.93 -1.65
N CYS A 187 11.55 21.17 -1.13
CA CYS A 187 11.21 22.32 -0.30
C CYS A 187 10.98 21.91 1.16
N ASP A 188 11.98 21.29 1.78
CA ASP A 188 11.86 20.75 3.15
C ASP A 188 11.85 21.83 4.25
N ASP A 189 11.99 23.10 3.87
CA ASP A 189 11.70 24.27 4.70
C ASP A 189 10.22 24.70 4.67
N ASP A 190 9.38 24.04 3.86
CA ASP A 190 7.94 24.26 3.86
C ASP A 190 7.34 23.91 5.23
N PRO A 191 6.46 24.77 5.79
CA PRO A 191 5.87 24.54 7.11
C PRO A 191 5.07 23.23 7.21
N ARG A 192 4.59 22.66 6.09
CA ARG A 192 3.88 21.37 6.06
C ARG A 192 4.81 20.17 6.16
N LYS A 193 6.13 20.32 6.02
CA LYS A 193 7.10 19.21 6.02
C LYS A 193 6.96 18.31 7.24
N GLN A 194 6.90 18.89 8.44
CA GLN A 194 6.84 18.12 9.68
C GLN A 194 5.55 17.27 9.76
N ALA A 195 4.40 17.87 9.46
CA ALA A 195 3.12 17.15 9.48
C ALA A 195 3.09 16.00 8.45
N ILE A 196 3.70 16.20 7.28
CA ILE A 196 3.83 15.16 6.24
C ILE A 196 4.76 14.02 6.72
N ASP A 197 5.86 14.35 7.40
CA ASP A 197 6.76 13.36 8.00
C ASP A 197 6.09 12.55 9.11
N ASP A 198 5.29 13.22 9.95
CA ASP A 198 4.58 12.58 11.05
C ASP A 198 3.52 11.60 10.52
N LEU A 199 2.80 11.97 9.46
CA LEU A 199 1.90 11.07 8.73
C LEU A 199 2.64 9.87 8.13
N LEU A 200 3.79 10.11 7.47
CA LEU A 200 4.60 9.03 6.90
C LEU A 200 5.09 8.06 7.99
N ALA A 201 5.53 8.59 9.13
CA ALA A 201 5.95 7.80 10.29
C ALA A 201 4.79 6.97 10.88
N ALA A 202 3.56 7.49 10.82
CA ALA A 202 2.33 6.79 11.20
C ALA A 202 1.83 5.80 10.12
N GLY A 203 2.53 5.69 8.99
CA GLY A 203 2.17 4.78 7.88
C GLY A 203 1.06 5.31 6.96
N VAL A 204 0.85 6.63 6.94
CA VAL A 204 -0.11 7.33 6.07
C VAL A 204 0.65 8.02 4.94
N ALA A 205 0.32 7.70 3.69
CA ALA A 205 0.90 8.37 2.54
C ALA A 205 0.27 9.77 2.34
N THR A 206 1.08 10.82 2.22
CA THR A 206 0.56 12.13 1.78
C THR A 206 0.72 12.23 0.26
N VAL A 207 -0.39 12.19 -0.46
CA VAL A 207 -0.42 12.19 -1.93
C VAL A 207 -0.81 13.57 -2.42
N VAL A 208 0.06 14.22 -3.19
CA VAL A 208 -0.07 15.63 -3.55
C VAL A 208 -0.03 15.81 -5.06
N ALA A 209 -0.94 16.64 -5.59
CA ALA A 209 -0.96 17.01 -6.99
C ALA A 209 0.28 17.86 -7.36
N ALA A 210 0.97 17.53 -8.46
CA ALA A 210 2.18 18.23 -8.89
C ALA A 210 1.96 19.69 -9.31
N GLY A 211 0.73 20.04 -9.70
CA GLY A 211 0.35 21.37 -10.20
C GLY A 211 0.03 21.42 -11.69
N ASN A 212 -0.61 22.51 -12.11
CA ASN A 212 -1.25 22.63 -13.44
C ASN A 212 -0.66 23.74 -14.32
N ASP A 213 0.57 24.19 -14.04
CA ASP A 213 1.23 25.31 -14.73
C ASP A 213 1.99 24.91 -16.01
N GLY A 214 2.07 23.60 -16.31
CA GLY A 214 2.82 23.07 -17.44
C GLY A 214 4.34 23.15 -17.29
N PHE A 215 4.85 23.31 -16.06
CA PHE A 215 6.29 23.34 -15.81
C PHE A 215 6.96 22.02 -16.23
N GLY A 216 8.06 22.11 -16.97
CA GLY A 216 8.81 20.94 -17.45
C GLY A 216 9.88 20.41 -16.48
N ASP A 217 10.18 21.18 -15.43
CA ASP A 217 11.30 20.99 -14.50
C ASP A 217 10.95 21.29 -13.04
N ALA A 218 9.67 21.52 -12.73
CA ALA A 218 9.22 22.00 -11.42
C ALA A 218 7.85 21.46 -11.03
N VAL A 219 7.57 21.49 -9.73
CA VAL A 219 6.25 21.19 -9.12
C VAL A 219 5.85 22.31 -8.15
N ASN A 220 4.61 22.29 -7.68
CA ASN A 220 4.09 23.22 -6.67
C ASN A 220 4.43 22.76 -5.23
N ALA A 221 4.26 23.62 -4.22
CA ALA A 221 4.20 23.22 -2.82
C ALA A 221 2.74 22.91 -2.41
N PRO A 222 2.47 21.83 -1.63
CA PRO A 222 3.44 21.02 -0.90
C PRO A 222 4.03 19.84 -1.68
N ALA A 223 3.76 19.69 -2.98
CA ALA A 223 4.28 18.57 -3.77
C ALA A 223 5.82 18.54 -3.85
N CYS A 224 6.51 19.66 -3.64
CA CYS A 224 7.97 19.66 -3.54
C CYS A 224 8.55 19.12 -2.23
N VAL A 225 7.72 18.79 -1.23
CA VAL A 225 8.19 18.21 0.04
C VAL A 225 8.71 16.80 -0.20
N SER A 226 9.92 16.49 0.27
CA SER A 226 10.62 15.23 -0.08
C SER A 226 9.95 13.94 0.40
N SER A 227 9.06 14.04 1.40
CA SER A 227 8.30 12.92 1.96
C SER A 227 6.88 12.80 1.42
N ALA A 228 6.45 13.71 0.54
CA ALA A 228 5.17 13.63 -0.15
C ALA A 228 5.29 12.75 -1.41
N VAL A 229 4.20 12.06 -1.77
CA VAL A 229 4.08 11.35 -3.04
C VAL A 229 3.53 12.30 -4.09
N THR A 230 4.38 12.71 -5.03
CA THR A 230 4.08 13.75 -6.01
C THR A 230 3.49 13.16 -7.28
N VAL A 231 2.27 13.57 -7.62
CA VAL A 231 1.50 12.96 -8.72
C VAL A 231 1.27 13.92 -9.88
N GLY A 232 1.76 13.51 -11.05
CA GLY A 232 1.55 14.19 -12.32
C GLY A 232 0.36 13.62 -13.09
N SER A 233 -0.06 14.32 -14.14
CA SER A 233 -1.20 13.93 -14.97
C SER A 233 -0.78 13.40 -16.34
N THR A 234 -1.40 12.28 -16.73
CA THR A 234 -1.42 11.79 -18.12
C THR A 234 -2.83 11.83 -18.72
N THR A 235 -2.89 11.72 -20.03
CA THR A 235 -4.10 11.35 -20.77
C THR A 235 -4.32 9.83 -20.70
N VAL A 236 -5.46 9.36 -21.19
CA VAL A 236 -5.73 7.92 -21.32
C VAL A 236 -4.94 7.24 -22.45
N GLN A 237 -4.14 8.01 -23.21
CA GLN A 237 -3.20 7.51 -24.21
C GLN A 237 -1.77 7.35 -23.66
N ASP A 238 -1.58 7.51 -22.34
CA ASP A 238 -0.27 7.56 -21.68
C ASP A 238 0.64 8.70 -22.17
N GLU A 239 0.04 9.81 -22.63
CA GLU A 239 0.75 11.04 -22.93
C GLU A 239 0.71 11.98 -21.73
N VAL A 240 1.80 12.70 -21.46
CA VAL A 240 1.82 13.72 -20.40
C VAL A 240 0.81 14.82 -20.74
N SER A 241 -0.09 15.13 -19.80
CA SER A 241 -1.06 16.21 -19.98
C SER A 241 -0.35 17.55 -20.16
N GLY A 242 -0.79 18.38 -21.11
CA GLY A 242 -0.13 19.64 -21.43
C GLY A 242 -0.01 20.62 -20.26
N PHE A 243 -0.95 20.56 -19.29
CA PHE A 243 -0.94 21.35 -18.07
C PHE A 243 -0.08 20.75 -16.94
N SER A 244 0.31 19.47 -17.02
CA SER A 244 0.95 18.81 -15.89
C SER A 244 2.33 19.41 -15.64
N ASN A 245 2.52 19.90 -14.42
CA ASN A 245 3.85 20.06 -13.84
C ASN A 245 4.54 18.69 -13.80
N ARG A 246 5.85 18.69 -14.05
CA ARG A 246 6.72 17.51 -14.10
C ARG A 246 8.16 17.89 -13.85
N GLY A 247 9.01 16.90 -13.62
CA GLY A 247 10.43 17.10 -13.43
C GLY A 247 11.02 16.11 -12.43
N PRO A 248 12.24 16.37 -11.92
CA PRO A 248 12.95 15.47 -11.03
C PRO A 248 12.26 15.17 -9.69
N LEU A 249 11.31 16.00 -9.27
CA LEU A 249 10.53 15.84 -8.03
C LEU A 249 9.25 15.01 -8.23
N LEU A 250 8.99 14.51 -9.44
CA LEU A 250 7.79 13.75 -9.74
C LEU A 250 8.00 12.26 -9.44
N ASP A 251 7.14 11.67 -8.62
CA ASP A 251 7.25 10.25 -8.27
C ASP A 251 6.53 9.35 -9.27
N VAL A 252 5.31 9.73 -9.63
CA VAL A 252 4.42 8.88 -10.43
C VAL A 252 3.45 9.73 -11.25
N PHE A 253 3.06 9.21 -12.40
CA PHE A 253 1.93 9.73 -13.18
C PHE A 253 0.66 8.92 -12.90
N ALA A 254 -0.48 9.58 -13.01
CA ALA A 254 -1.77 8.90 -13.13
C ALA A 254 -2.69 9.68 -14.11
N PRO A 255 -3.77 9.06 -14.61
CA PRO A 255 -4.67 9.75 -15.52
C PRO A 255 -5.35 10.94 -14.83
N GLY A 256 -5.25 12.13 -15.44
CA GLY A 256 -5.85 13.36 -14.89
C GLY A 256 -6.53 14.23 -15.93
N THR A 257 -6.68 13.77 -17.18
CA THR A 257 -7.37 14.52 -18.25
C THR A 257 -8.79 14.02 -18.46
N ALA A 258 -9.75 14.94 -18.38
CA ALA A 258 -11.18 14.74 -18.64
C ALA A 258 -11.87 13.69 -17.75
N ILE A 259 -11.33 13.41 -16.55
CA ILE A 259 -11.83 12.36 -15.65
C ILE A 259 -13.26 12.68 -15.21
N VAL A 260 -14.20 11.77 -15.46
CA VAL A 260 -15.63 11.93 -15.10
C VAL A 260 -15.87 11.35 -13.72
N SER A 261 -16.18 12.18 -12.73
CA SER A 261 -16.44 11.74 -11.36
C SER A 261 -17.71 12.38 -10.81
N SER A 262 -18.01 12.13 -9.54
CA SER A 262 -19.15 12.70 -8.81
C SER A 262 -19.09 14.22 -8.74
N MET A 263 -20.26 14.86 -8.80
CA MET A 263 -20.45 16.29 -8.62
C MET A 263 -21.55 16.53 -7.59
N PRO A 264 -21.49 17.61 -6.80
CA PRO A 264 -22.63 18.02 -5.98
C PRO A 264 -23.94 18.06 -6.78
N GLY A 265 -25.05 17.72 -6.15
CA GLY A 265 -26.36 17.55 -6.78
C GLY A 265 -26.61 16.16 -7.37
N GLY A 266 -25.74 15.19 -7.12
CA GLY A 266 -25.90 13.80 -7.59
C GLY A 266 -25.47 13.55 -9.05
N GLY A 267 -24.77 14.52 -9.65
CA GLY A 267 -24.40 14.53 -11.07
C GLY A 267 -22.99 13.99 -11.35
N TRP A 268 -22.60 14.07 -12.63
CA TRP A 268 -21.29 13.63 -13.11
C TRP A 268 -20.72 14.66 -14.09
N ALA A 269 -19.45 15.02 -13.94
CA ALA A 269 -18.79 15.92 -14.90
C ALA A 269 -17.31 15.55 -15.11
N PRO A 270 -16.77 15.80 -16.31
CA PRO A 270 -15.34 15.67 -16.56
C PRO A 270 -14.57 16.85 -15.98
N MET A 271 -13.52 16.58 -15.21
CA MET A 271 -12.52 17.57 -14.80
C MET A 271 -11.13 17.18 -15.29
N SER A 272 -10.25 18.17 -15.45
CA SER A 272 -8.86 17.95 -15.85
C SER A 272 -7.91 18.66 -14.91
N GLY A 273 -6.92 17.94 -14.42
CA GLY A 273 -5.89 18.46 -13.53
C GLY A 273 -5.04 17.35 -12.93
N THR A 274 -3.86 17.71 -12.43
CA THR A 274 -3.11 16.85 -11.50
C THR A 274 -3.94 16.54 -10.25
N SER A 275 -4.90 17.41 -9.91
CA SER A 275 -5.96 17.18 -8.93
C SER A 275 -6.82 15.93 -9.16
N MET A 276 -6.98 15.49 -10.41
CA MET A 276 -7.70 14.24 -10.73
C MET A 276 -6.75 13.05 -10.84
N ALA A 277 -5.45 13.29 -11.05
CA ALA A 277 -4.43 12.24 -11.05
C ALA A 277 -4.08 11.78 -9.63
N ALA A 278 -3.85 12.72 -8.70
CA ALA A 278 -3.56 12.44 -7.29
C ALA A 278 -4.54 11.43 -6.65
N PRO A 279 -5.88 11.57 -6.75
CA PRO A 279 -6.81 10.63 -6.14
C PRO A 279 -6.78 9.22 -6.74
N HIS A 280 -6.28 9.03 -7.97
CA HIS A 280 -6.04 7.67 -8.48
C HIS A 280 -4.93 6.97 -7.66
N VAL A 281 -3.85 7.69 -7.35
CA VAL A 281 -2.73 7.17 -6.54
C VAL A 281 -3.14 7.03 -5.07
N THR A 282 -3.94 7.97 -4.55
CA THR A 282 -4.51 7.87 -3.20
C THR A 282 -5.38 6.62 -3.05
N GLY A 283 -6.27 6.34 -4.01
CA GLY A 283 -7.04 5.10 -4.02
C GLY A 283 -6.16 3.85 -4.20
N ALA A 284 -5.09 3.94 -5.00
CA ALA A 284 -4.14 2.84 -5.15
C ALA A 284 -3.47 2.46 -3.83
N PHE A 285 -3.11 3.44 -2.98
CA PHE A 285 -2.60 3.13 -1.63
C PHE A 285 -3.59 2.32 -0.79
N ALA A 286 -4.89 2.58 -0.88
CA ALA A 286 -5.91 1.77 -0.18
C ALA A 286 -6.00 0.34 -0.73
N VAL A 287 -5.99 0.17 -2.05
CA VAL A 287 -5.97 -1.16 -2.69
C VAL A 287 -4.69 -1.93 -2.34
N LEU A 288 -3.54 -1.25 -2.37
CA LEU A 288 -2.23 -1.83 -2.05
C LEU A 288 -2.08 -2.15 -0.57
N ARG A 289 -2.65 -1.34 0.34
CA ARG A 289 -2.70 -1.66 1.76
C ARG A 289 -3.49 -2.94 2.00
N GLN A 290 -4.64 -3.08 1.34
CA GLN A 290 -5.43 -4.31 1.39
C GLN A 290 -4.60 -5.48 0.86
N ALA A 291 -3.90 -5.31 -0.28
CA ALA A 291 -3.07 -6.36 -0.88
C ALA A 291 -1.87 -6.77 0.01
N PHE A 292 -1.27 -5.81 0.74
CA PHE A 292 -0.02 -5.99 1.47
C PHE A 292 -0.08 -5.38 2.88
N LEU A 293 -0.66 -6.15 3.82
CA LEU A 293 -0.89 -5.70 5.20
C LEU A 293 0.39 -5.22 5.93
N GLY A 294 1.55 -5.82 5.65
CA GLY A 294 2.82 -5.53 6.34
C GLY A 294 3.77 -4.55 5.62
N LYS A 295 3.44 -4.06 4.41
CA LYS A 295 4.34 -3.16 3.67
C LYS A 295 4.25 -1.72 4.18
N THR A 296 5.39 -1.04 4.25
CA THR A 296 5.49 0.39 4.54
C THR A 296 4.98 1.24 3.36
N VAL A 297 4.66 2.51 3.60
CA VAL A 297 4.28 3.46 2.53
C VAL A 297 5.33 3.49 1.42
N ALA A 298 6.62 3.54 1.80
CA ALA A 298 7.73 3.57 0.84
C ALA A 298 7.82 2.29 -0.01
N GLU A 299 7.51 1.12 0.56
CA GLU A 299 7.46 -0.15 -0.21
C GLU A 299 6.27 -0.20 -1.17
N LEU A 300 5.11 0.34 -0.77
CA LEU A 300 3.94 0.45 -1.64
C LEU A 300 4.18 1.44 -2.78
N GLU A 301 4.80 2.59 -2.48
CA GLU A 301 5.19 3.57 -3.49
C GLU A 301 6.24 3.00 -4.46
N THR A 302 7.23 2.27 -3.93
CA THR A 302 8.22 1.57 -4.74
C THR A 302 7.54 0.57 -5.67
N ALA A 303 6.57 -0.23 -5.19
CA ALA A 303 5.84 -1.15 -6.03
C ALA A 303 5.20 -0.42 -7.22
N MET A 304 4.45 0.67 -6.97
CA MET A 304 3.84 1.50 -8.02
C MET A 304 4.87 2.07 -9.01
N LYS A 305 6.04 2.50 -8.53
CA LYS A 305 7.11 3.07 -9.36
C LYS A 305 7.80 2.00 -10.21
N THR A 306 7.96 0.79 -9.69
CA THR A 306 8.65 -0.29 -10.40
C THR A 306 7.78 -1.03 -11.40
N THR A 307 6.47 -1.15 -11.15
CA THR A 307 5.53 -1.83 -12.05
C THR A 307 4.81 -0.88 -12.99
N GLY A 308 4.84 0.42 -12.71
CA GLY A 308 4.18 1.42 -13.53
C GLY A 308 4.73 1.50 -14.96
N LYS A 309 3.85 1.85 -15.90
CA LYS A 309 4.20 2.01 -17.31
C LYS A 309 5.09 3.23 -17.51
N ALA A 310 6.28 3.05 -18.05
CA ALA A 310 7.20 4.16 -18.31
C ALA A 310 6.59 5.21 -19.28
N VAL A 311 6.53 6.47 -18.84
CA VAL A 311 6.14 7.62 -19.66
C VAL A 311 7.35 8.54 -19.83
N ALA A 312 7.83 8.66 -21.06
CA ALA A 312 8.98 9.49 -21.41
C ALA A 312 8.54 10.92 -21.75
N TYR A 313 9.29 11.90 -21.29
CA TYR A 313 9.13 13.31 -21.65
C TYR A 313 10.50 13.99 -21.74
N ALA A 314 10.54 15.26 -22.12
CA ALA A 314 11.79 15.98 -22.30
C ALA A 314 12.62 15.98 -21.00
N GLY A 315 13.72 15.24 -20.99
CA GLY A 315 14.71 15.21 -19.91
C GLY A 315 14.54 14.11 -18.85
N ALA A 316 13.46 13.34 -18.85
CA ALA A 316 13.23 12.28 -17.85
C ALA A 316 12.19 11.24 -18.30
N THR A 317 12.10 10.15 -17.52
CA THR A 317 11.06 9.14 -17.61
C THR A 317 10.50 8.94 -16.21
N THR A 318 9.17 8.98 -16.07
CA THR A 318 8.47 8.71 -14.81
C THR A 318 7.40 7.65 -15.08
N PRO A 319 7.21 6.65 -14.20
CA PRO A 319 6.20 5.63 -14.38
C PRO A 319 4.79 6.20 -14.20
N ARG A 320 3.84 5.74 -15.01
CA ARG A 320 2.41 5.89 -14.79
C ARG A 320 1.89 4.67 -14.03
N LEU A 321 1.16 4.91 -12.94
CA LEU A 321 0.59 3.87 -12.07
C LEU A 321 -0.02 2.69 -12.84
N GLN A 322 0.45 1.47 -12.58
CA GLN A 322 -0.16 0.22 -13.03
C GLN A 322 -0.50 -0.62 -11.79
N LEU A 323 -1.71 -0.41 -11.27
CA LEU A 323 -2.17 -0.88 -9.97
C LEU A 323 -2.30 -2.40 -9.89
N ASP A 324 -2.77 -3.06 -10.93
CA ASP A 324 -2.86 -4.52 -10.96
C ASP A 324 -1.50 -5.20 -11.01
N ASP A 325 -0.54 -4.66 -11.76
CA ASP A 325 0.82 -5.20 -11.72
C ASP A 325 1.44 -4.98 -10.34
N ALA A 326 1.20 -3.82 -9.72
CA ALA A 326 1.64 -3.53 -8.35
C ALA A 326 0.98 -4.43 -7.29
N ALA A 327 -0.30 -4.81 -7.46
CA ALA A 327 -1.09 -5.52 -6.46
C ALA A 327 -1.17 -7.04 -6.69
N LEU A 328 -1.03 -7.52 -7.92
CA LEU A 328 -1.30 -8.91 -8.33
C LEU A 328 -0.09 -9.60 -9.01
N GLY A 329 0.94 -8.86 -9.43
CA GLY A 329 2.22 -9.43 -9.89
C GLY A 329 2.24 -10.06 -11.29
N ALA A 330 1.78 -9.37 -12.34
CA ALA A 330 1.75 -9.89 -13.72
C ALA A 330 2.91 -9.44 -14.66
N GLY A 331 4.18 -9.59 -14.22
CA GLY A 331 5.42 -9.93 -15.00
C GLY A 331 6.08 -8.91 -15.97
N PRO A 332 7.31 -9.17 -16.51
CA PRO A 332 8.42 -10.00 -16.02
C PRO A 332 9.67 -9.15 -15.65
N GLY A 333 10.10 -9.30 -14.41
CA GLY A 333 11.48 -9.14 -13.98
C GLY A 333 11.73 -10.20 -12.91
N PRO A 334 12.98 -10.53 -12.55
CA PRO A 334 13.21 -11.29 -11.33
C PRO A 334 12.84 -10.37 -10.17
N GLU A 335 11.56 -10.38 -9.80
CA GLU A 335 11.11 -9.82 -8.54
C GLU A 335 11.90 -10.54 -7.44
N PRO A 336 12.42 -9.83 -6.42
CA PRO A 336 12.95 -10.50 -5.24
C PRO A 336 11.87 -11.47 -4.74
N ALA A 337 12.21 -12.74 -4.58
CA ALA A 337 11.26 -13.68 -4.00
C ALA A 337 10.86 -13.10 -2.63
N SER A 338 9.56 -12.99 -2.39
CA SER A 338 9.01 -12.56 -1.11
C SER A 338 8.86 -13.78 -0.19
N PRO A 339 8.86 -13.60 1.15
CA PRO A 339 8.40 -14.64 2.06
C PRO A 339 7.04 -15.20 1.60
N ALA A 340 6.83 -16.50 1.72
CA ALA A 340 5.51 -17.09 1.53
C ALA A 340 4.57 -16.58 2.64
N THR A 341 3.55 -15.81 2.25
CA THR A 341 2.63 -15.18 3.20
C THR A 341 1.28 -15.88 3.22
N TYR A 342 0.73 -16.08 4.41
CA TYR A 342 -0.62 -16.60 4.63
C TYR A 342 -1.33 -15.68 5.59
N ASP A 343 -2.39 -15.04 5.14
CA ASP A 343 -3.12 -14.06 5.92
C ASP A 343 -4.57 -14.49 6.15
N ASN A 344 -5.24 -13.81 7.06
CA ASN A 344 -6.69 -13.78 7.12
C ASN A 344 -7.13 -12.35 7.33
N ARG A 345 -7.91 -11.84 6.37
CA ARG A 345 -8.48 -10.48 6.33
C ARG A 345 -9.96 -10.44 6.73
N THR A 346 -10.50 -11.57 7.19
CA THR A 346 -11.85 -11.63 7.75
C THR A 346 -11.81 -10.93 9.09
N GLU A 347 -12.73 -9.99 9.28
CA GLU A 347 -12.84 -9.26 10.54
C GLU A 347 -13.43 -10.13 11.64
N TYR A 348 -12.85 -10.07 12.84
CA TYR A 348 -13.37 -10.75 14.03
C TYR A 348 -13.51 -9.77 15.18
N ALA A 349 -14.72 -9.62 15.72
CA ALA A 349 -14.95 -8.81 16.90
C ALA A 349 -14.24 -9.42 18.12
N ILE A 350 -13.56 -8.58 18.89
CA ILE A 350 -12.98 -8.88 20.19
C ILE A 350 -13.98 -8.36 21.23
N PRO A 351 -14.70 -9.25 21.93
CA PRO A 351 -15.64 -8.84 22.97
C PRO A 351 -14.90 -8.43 24.24
N ASP A 352 -15.52 -7.53 25.01
CA ASP A 352 -15.07 -7.08 26.33
C ASP A 352 -14.88 -8.28 27.26
N GLN A 353 -13.73 -8.36 27.93
CA GLN A 353 -13.30 -9.54 28.71
C GLN A 353 -13.43 -10.87 27.96
N GLY A 354 -13.14 -10.87 26.67
CA GLY A 354 -13.40 -11.99 25.80
C GLY A 354 -12.21 -12.41 24.94
N VAL A 355 -12.46 -13.40 24.08
CA VAL A 355 -11.45 -13.98 23.18
C VAL A 355 -12.00 -13.98 21.77
N ALA A 356 -11.22 -13.50 20.83
CA ALA A 356 -11.40 -13.69 19.40
C ALA A 356 -10.31 -14.64 18.88
N GLU A 357 -10.70 -15.58 18.01
CA GLU A 357 -9.76 -16.43 17.29
C GLU A 357 -9.99 -16.29 15.78
N SER A 358 -8.97 -15.84 15.07
CA SER A 358 -8.91 -15.82 13.61
C SER A 358 -7.99 -16.95 13.13
N ARG A 359 -8.34 -17.62 12.04
CA ARG A 359 -7.60 -18.78 11.52
C ARG A 359 -7.09 -18.57 10.10
N THR A 360 -5.88 -18.99 9.78
CA THR A 360 -5.40 -19.08 8.39
C THR A 360 -4.89 -20.48 8.11
N GLN A 361 -5.06 -20.93 6.86
CA GLN A 361 -4.65 -22.25 6.41
C GLN A 361 -3.31 -22.10 5.68
N VAL A 362 -2.27 -22.75 6.20
CA VAL A 362 -0.94 -22.77 5.57
C VAL A 362 -0.80 -24.05 4.77
N GLU A 363 -0.44 -23.93 3.50
CA GLU A 363 -0.27 -25.01 2.52
C GLU A 363 1.00 -24.77 1.70
N GLY A 364 1.64 -25.80 1.14
CA GLY A 364 2.82 -25.61 0.29
C GLY A 364 4.14 -25.29 1.01
N ILE A 365 4.15 -25.36 2.35
CA ILE A 365 5.37 -25.27 3.18
C ILE A 365 5.74 -26.67 3.67
N PHE A 366 7.00 -27.07 3.57
CA PHE A 366 7.42 -28.41 4.03
C PHE A 366 8.01 -28.38 5.43
N GLY A 367 7.70 -29.41 6.24
CA GLY A 367 8.29 -29.60 7.57
C GLY A 367 7.67 -28.72 8.66
N ASN A 368 8.51 -28.31 9.62
CA ASN A 368 8.10 -27.42 10.71
C ASN A 368 8.28 -25.95 10.31
N ALA A 369 7.52 -25.06 10.95
CA ALA A 369 7.67 -23.62 10.77
C ALA A 369 9.09 -23.17 11.17
N PRO A 370 9.58 -22.03 10.68
CA PRO A 370 10.92 -21.57 10.99
C PRO A 370 11.04 -21.02 12.42
N ALA A 371 12.29 -20.91 12.90
CA ALA A 371 12.59 -20.28 14.18
C ALA A 371 12.45 -18.74 14.15
N VAL A 372 12.23 -18.18 12.96
CA VAL A 372 12.11 -16.75 12.68
C VAL A 372 10.81 -16.45 11.94
N LEU A 373 9.75 -17.21 12.20
CA LEU A 373 8.42 -16.96 11.63
C LEU A 373 7.99 -15.53 11.98
N GLU A 374 7.57 -14.77 10.98
CA GLU A 374 7.04 -13.42 11.19
C GLU A 374 5.52 -13.46 11.25
N VAL A 375 4.96 -12.74 12.23
CA VAL A 375 3.52 -12.61 12.44
C VAL A 375 3.19 -11.13 12.46
N TYR A 376 2.60 -10.62 11.39
CA TYR A 376 2.02 -9.30 11.40
C TYR A 376 0.60 -9.39 11.94
N THR A 377 0.26 -8.51 12.88
CA THR A 377 -1.12 -8.39 13.37
C THR A 377 -1.65 -7.00 13.06
N ASP A 378 -2.90 -6.93 12.63
CA ASP A 378 -3.69 -5.72 12.48
C ASP A 378 -4.92 -5.83 13.39
N VAL A 379 -4.77 -5.29 14.59
CA VAL A 379 -5.78 -5.37 15.66
C VAL A 379 -6.07 -3.98 16.16
N HIS A 380 -7.36 -3.65 16.25
CA HIS A 380 -7.85 -2.40 16.82
C HIS A 380 -8.61 -2.72 18.10
N HIS A 381 -8.43 -1.93 19.14
CA HIS A 381 -9.07 -2.10 20.44
C HIS A 381 -9.04 -0.76 21.16
N SER A 382 -10.12 -0.37 21.85
CA SER A 382 -10.18 0.93 22.55
C SER A 382 -9.16 1.09 23.70
N TRP A 383 -8.43 0.02 24.01
CA TRP A 383 -7.26 0.04 24.89
C TRP A 383 -6.34 -1.16 24.60
N ARG A 384 -5.34 -1.03 23.74
CA ARG A 384 -4.51 -2.17 23.30
C ARG A 384 -3.67 -2.79 24.43
N GLY A 385 -3.44 -2.04 25.51
CA GLY A 385 -2.75 -2.51 26.71
C GLY A 385 -3.45 -3.66 27.41
N ASP A 386 -4.74 -3.88 27.12
CA ASP A 386 -5.51 -4.97 27.71
C ASP A 386 -5.41 -6.26 26.92
N LEU A 387 -4.79 -6.21 25.74
CA LEU A 387 -4.71 -7.33 24.86
C LEU A 387 -3.56 -8.26 25.21
N LYS A 388 -3.91 -9.54 25.35
CA LYS A 388 -2.99 -10.65 25.21
C LYS A 388 -3.14 -11.25 23.81
N ILE A 389 -2.03 -11.36 23.08
CA ILE A 389 -2.01 -11.92 21.74
C ILE A 389 -1.12 -13.16 21.73
N ASP A 390 -1.68 -14.28 21.30
CA ASP A 390 -0.97 -15.54 21.10
C ASP A 390 -1.14 -16.02 19.66
N LEU A 391 -0.05 -16.52 19.06
CA LEU A 391 -0.12 -17.40 17.89
C LEU A 391 -0.28 -18.84 18.35
N ILE A 392 -1.15 -19.61 17.71
CA ILE A 392 -1.35 -21.04 17.99
C ILE A 392 -1.02 -21.84 16.74
N GLY A 393 -0.03 -22.72 16.85
CA GLY A 393 0.40 -23.60 15.77
C GLY A 393 -0.59 -24.75 15.49
N PRO A 394 -0.45 -25.45 14.35
CA PRO A 394 -1.33 -26.55 13.96
C PRO A 394 -1.38 -27.70 14.98
N ASN A 395 -0.30 -27.91 15.72
CA ASN A 395 -0.21 -28.88 16.81
C ASN A 395 -0.76 -28.37 18.16
N GLY A 396 -1.38 -27.18 18.19
CA GLY A 396 -1.93 -26.57 19.39
C GLY A 396 -0.90 -25.88 20.29
N LYS A 397 0.38 -25.87 19.93
CA LYS A 397 1.41 -25.14 20.69
C LYS A 397 1.14 -23.64 20.62
N VAL A 398 1.20 -22.99 21.77
CA VAL A 398 0.97 -21.55 21.94
C VAL A 398 2.29 -20.81 21.93
N TYR A 399 2.36 -19.75 21.15
CA TYR A 399 3.48 -18.84 21.04
C TYR A 399 3.02 -17.42 21.41
N PRO A 400 3.38 -16.92 22.60
CA PRO A 400 3.00 -15.58 23.02
C PRO A 400 3.64 -14.53 22.09
N LEU A 401 2.83 -13.63 21.55
CA LEU A 401 3.30 -12.50 20.75
C LEU A 401 3.34 -11.22 21.59
N ARG A 402 2.25 -10.96 22.32
CA ARG A 402 2.10 -9.77 23.17
C ARG A 402 1.47 -10.14 24.50
N ALA A 403 2.02 -9.57 25.57
CA ALA A 403 1.42 -9.61 26.90
C ALA A 403 0.66 -8.30 27.18
N PRO A 404 -0.38 -8.32 28.03
CA PRO A 404 -1.05 -7.09 28.46
C PRO A 404 -0.09 -6.10 29.09
N ALA A 405 -0.19 -4.84 28.68
CA ALA A 405 0.62 -3.71 29.11
C ALA A 405 -0.30 -2.62 29.68
N PRO A 406 -0.55 -2.56 31.00
CA PRO A 406 -1.58 -1.69 31.60
C PRO A 406 -1.40 -0.18 31.41
N LYS A 407 -0.26 0.26 30.87
CA LYS A 407 0.07 1.67 30.61
C LYS A 407 0.06 2.01 29.13
N ASP A 408 -0.33 1.07 28.29
CA ASP A 408 -0.35 1.22 26.85
C ASP A 408 -1.78 1.50 26.40
N ASP A 409 -2.08 2.80 26.36
CA ASP A 409 -3.40 3.36 26.07
C ASP A 409 -3.66 3.58 24.58
N GLY A 410 -2.79 3.05 23.70
CA GLY A 410 -2.99 3.14 22.25
C GLY A 410 -4.12 2.24 21.75
N ASP A 411 -4.65 2.54 20.57
CA ASP A 411 -5.82 1.82 20.04
C ASP A 411 -5.48 0.69 19.05
N PHE A 412 -4.24 0.64 18.55
CA PHE A 412 -3.88 -0.29 17.47
C PHE A 412 -2.62 -1.06 17.73
N ILE A 413 -2.60 -2.24 17.15
CA ILE A 413 -1.43 -3.08 17.03
C ILE A 413 -1.29 -3.37 15.53
N HIS A 414 -0.36 -2.65 14.89
CA HIS A 414 0.15 -2.90 13.54
C HIS A 414 1.60 -3.36 13.66
N GLU A 415 1.79 -4.49 14.34
CA GLU A 415 3.12 -4.93 14.75
C GLU A 415 3.47 -6.26 14.09
N THR A 416 4.74 -6.38 13.69
CA THR A 416 5.32 -7.65 13.25
C THR A 416 6.11 -8.26 14.39
N TYR A 417 5.70 -9.44 14.82
CA TYR A 417 6.39 -10.25 15.82
C TYR A 417 7.26 -11.30 15.14
N ARG A 418 8.45 -11.55 15.66
CA ARG A 418 9.27 -12.72 15.29
C ARG A 418 9.13 -13.80 16.34
N VAL A 419 8.84 -15.03 15.90
CA VAL A 419 8.55 -16.14 16.80
C VAL A 419 9.29 -17.41 16.40
N ASP A 420 9.87 -18.08 17.39
CA ASP A 420 10.45 -19.41 17.19
C ASP A 420 9.33 -20.46 17.16
N ALA A 421 8.86 -20.72 15.95
CA ALA A 421 7.80 -21.68 15.66
C ALA A 421 8.32 -23.07 15.25
N SER A 422 9.63 -23.33 15.40
CA SER A 422 10.31 -24.57 14.95
C SER A 422 9.79 -25.88 15.53
N ALA A 423 9.00 -25.79 16.59
CA ALA A 423 8.35 -26.93 17.22
C ALA A 423 6.95 -27.26 16.67
N SER A 424 6.40 -26.46 15.74
CA SER A 424 5.11 -26.71 15.11
C SER A 424 5.27 -27.08 13.64
N PRO A 425 4.45 -28.02 13.12
CA PRO A 425 4.32 -28.21 11.68
C PRO A 425 4.01 -26.86 10.99
N ALA A 426 4.64 -26.58 9.86
CA ALA A 426 4.36 -25.38 9.09
C ALA A 426 2.97 -25.46 8.44
N VAL A 427 2.67 -26.58 7.80
CA VAL A 427 1.36 -26.82 7.17
C VAL A 427 0.29 -27.14 8.21
N GLY A 428 -0.88 -26.55 7.97
CA GLY A 428 -2.07 -26.75 8.76
C GLY A 428 -2.71 -25.42 9.16
N THR A 429 -3.72 -25.53 10.03
CA THR A 429 -4.47 -24.37 10.50
C THR A 429 -3.71 -23.68 11.62
N TRP A 430 -3.24 -22.47 11.36
CA TRP A 430 -2.74 -21.56 12.37
C TRP A 430 -3.87 -20.67 12.89
N ARG A 431 -3.78 -20.26 14.16
CA ARG A 431 -4.76 -19.35 14.76
C ARG A 431 -4.05 -18.17 15.42
N LEU A 432 -4.53 -16.97 15.17
CA LEU A 432 -4.26 -15.81 16.00
C LEU A 432 -5.37 -15.73 17.06
N ARG A 433 -4.97 -15.81 18.33
CA ARG A 433 -5.87 -15.63 19.46
C ARG A 433 -5.59 -14.28 20.10
N VAL A 434 -6.60 -13.42 20.11
CA VAL A 434 -6.57 -12.13 20.80
C VAL A 434 -7.55 -12.18 21.95
N GLN A 435 -7.06 -11.93 23.16
CA GLN A 435 -7.85 -11.90 24.38
C GLN A 435 -7.79 -10.51 24.99
N ASP A 436 -8.94 -9.90 25.22
CA ASP A 436 -9.08 -8.78 26.14
C ASP A 436 -9.15 -9.33 27.57
N VAL A 437 -8.20 -8.92 28.42
CA VAL A 437 -8.13 -9.38 29.82
C VAL A 437 -8.74 -8.39 30.81
N LYS A 438 -9.24 -7.23 30.36
CA LYS A 438 -9.84 -6.18 31.20
C LYS A 438 -11.25 -5.85 30.75
N LYS A 439 -11.90 -5.01 31.55
CA LYS A 439 -13.30 -4.60 31.36
C LYS A 439 -13.36 -3.27 30.63
N ASN A 440 -14.47 -3.07 29.93
CA ASN A 440 -14.98 -1.83 29.32
C ASN A 440 -14.49 -1.56 27.90
N ASP A 441 -13.60 -2.38 27.38
CA ASP A 441 -12.97 -2.16 26.08
C ASP A 441 -13.39 -3.26 25.11
N THR A 442 -13.48 -2.91 23.83
CA THR A 442 -13.78 -3.88 22.78
C THR A 442 -12.91 -3.58 21.59
N GLY A 443 -12.80 -4.55 20.68
CA GLY A 443 -11.99 -4.35 19.50
C GLY A 443 -12.38 -5.25 18.34
N ARG A 444 -11.46 -5.31 17.38
CA ARG A 444 -11.60 -6.11 16.18
C ARG A 444 -10.21 -6.51 15.68
N ILE A 445 -10.09 -7.75 15.23
CA ILE A 445 -8.99 -8.19 14.37
C ILE A 445 -9.41 -7.81 12.95
N PHE A 446 -8.69 -6.89 12.32
CA PHE A 446 -8.92 -6.51 10.92
C PHE A 446 -8.18 -7.44 9.97
N GLY A 447 -7.00 -7.86 10.37
CA GLY A 447 -6.24 -8.84 9.63
C GLY A 447 -5.02 -9.31 10.39
N TRP A 448 -4.40 -10.34 9.87
CA TRP A 448 -3.09 -10.78 10.32
C TRP A 448 -2.47 -11.66 9.26
N MET A 449 -1.15 -11.75 9.28
CA MET A 449 -0.37 -12.45 8.28
C MET A 449 0.75 -13.22 8.94
N LEU A 450 0.93 -14.47 8.53
CA LEU A 450 2.15 -15.24 8.72
C LEU A 450 3.04 -15.01 7.51
N ALA A 451 4.29 -14.62 7.73
CA ALA A 451 5.31 -14.62 6.69
C ALA A 451 6.33 -15.69 7.01
N PHE A 452 6.35 -16.73 6.18
CA PHE A 452 7.36 -17.77 6.20
C PHE A 452 8.52 -17.27 5.33
N PRO A 453 9.74 -17.07 5.86
CA PRO A 453 10.92 -16.72 5.09
C PRO A 453 11.39 -17.90 4.22
N GLN A 454 10.53 -18.29 3.29
CA GLN A 454 10.70 -19.31 2.27
C GLN A 454 10.73 -18.60 0.91
N PHE A 455 11.77 -18.87 0.14
CA PHE A 455 12.06 -18.23 -1.14
C PHE A 455 12.27 -19.32 -2.18
N GLY A 456 11.61 -19.26 -3.33
CA GLY A 456 11.66 -20.32 -4.34
C GLY A 456 12.05 -19.82 -5.72
N ASN A 457 12.60 -20.73 -6.54
CA ASN A 457 12.74 -20.53 -7.98
C ASN A 457 12.37 -21.85 -8.69
N GLY A 458 11.28 -21.81 -9.47
CA GLY A 458 10.80 -22.91 -10.31
C GLY A 458 11.09 -22.72 -11.80
N THR A 459 11.99 -21.81 -12.17
CA THR A 459 12.48 -21.72 -13.54
C THR A 459 13.36 -22.93 -13.82
N GLU A 460 13.10 -23.61 -14.93
CA GLU A 460 13.89 -24.77 -15.33
C GLU A 460 15.28 -24.35 -15.84
N TYR A 461 16.32 -25.08 -15.43
CA TYR A 461 17.69 -24.88 -15.91
C TYR A 461 18.31 -26.20 -16.33
N ASP A 462 18.67 -26.32 -17.61
CA ASP A 462 19.33 -27.51 -18.15
C ASP A 462 20.66 -27.78 -17.43
N ILE A 463 20.86 -29.04 -17.04
CA ILE A 463 22.11 -29.60 -16.54
C ILE A 463 22.72 -30.37 -17.72
N PRO A 464 23.74 -29.81 -18.38
CA PRO A 464 24.42 -30.50 -19.47
C PRO A 464 25.31 -31.63 -18.94
N ASP A 465 25.47 -32.69 -19.75
CA ASP A 465 26.40 -33.79 -19.51
C ASP A 465 27.81 -33.27 -19.21
N ARG A 466 28.37 -33.69 -18.07
CA ARG A 466 29.64 -33.16 -17.52
C ARG A 466 29.71 -31.64 -17.39
N GLY A 467 28.62 -31.00 -16.98
CA GLY A 467 28.58 -29.56 -16.80
C GLY A 467 27.88 -29.11 -15.53
N THR A 468 27.59 -27.81 -15.48
CA THR A 468 27.06 -27.15 -14.29
C THR A 468 25.87 -26.28 -14.66
N ALA A 469 24.77 -26.46 -13.95
CA ALA A 469 23.64 -25.54 -13.94
C ALA A 469 23.67 -24.69 -12.67
N GLN A 470 23.23 -23.44 -12.78
CA GLN A 470 23.00 -22.57 -11.63
C GLN A 470 21.64 -21.91 -11.70
N SER A 471 20.86 -22.07 -10.63
CA SER A 471 19.61 -21.36 -10.41
C SER A 471 19.79 -20.38 -9.25
N SER A 472 19.28 -19.16 -9.38
CA SER A 472 19.47 -18.09 -8.38
C SER A 472 18.15 -17.68 -7.73
N ILE A 473 18.20 -17.35 -6.44
CA ILE A 473 17.13 -16.71 -5.68
C ILE A 473 17.70 -15.41 -5.10
N THR A 474 17.07 -14.28 -5.41
CA THR A 474 17.40 -13.00 -4.77
C THR A 474 16.48 -12.79 -3.59
N VAL A 475 17.04 -12.84 -2.38
CA VAL A 475 16.32 -12.58 -1.13
C VAL A 475 16.43 -11.10 -0.80
N GLY A 476 15.29 -10.42 -0.62
CA GLY A 476 15.22 -9.02 -0.15
C GLY A 476 14.53 -8.90 1.21
N GLY A 477 14.61 -7.72 1.85
CA GLY A 477 13.84 -7.39 3.07
C GLY A 477 14.32 -8.06 4.38
N MET A 478 15.28 -8.98 4.32
CA MET A 478 15.80 -9.68 5.51
C MET A 478 16.99 -8.96 6.15
N SER A 479 17.10 -9.02 7.48
CA SER A 479 18.19 -8.44 8.26
C SER A 479 19.05 -9.52 8.92
N GLY A 480 20.37 -9.39 8.88
CA GLY A 480 21.31 -10.30 9.55
C GLY A 480 21.70 -11.53 8.74
N ASN A 481 22.36 -12.48 9.41
CA ASN A 481 22.82 -13.73 8.80
C ASN A 481 21.73 -14.80 8.83
N ALA A 482 21.84 -15.77 7.93
CA ALA A 482 20.96 -16.93 7.92
C ALA A 482 21.09 -17.71 9.25
N PRO A 483 20.05 -18.39 9.71
CA PRO A 483 20.12 -19.20 10.92
C PRO A 483 20.95 -20.47 10.69
N ALA A 484 21.40 -21.08 11.79
CA ALA A 484 22.18 -22.33 11.76
C ALA A 484 21.40 -23.54 11.22
N VAL A 485 20.08 -23.43 11.06
CA VAL A 485 19.23 -24.47 10.48
C VAL A 485 18.47 -23.88 9.30
N THR A 486 19.19 -23.55 8.23
CA THR A 486 18.59 -23.20 6.93
C THR A 486 18.23 -24.48 6.19
N THR A 487 17.05 -24.52 5.55
CA THR A 487 16.63 -25.67 4.75
C THR A 487 16.63 -25.35 3.25
N VAL A 488 16.97 -26.35 2.45
CA VAL A 488 16.97 -26.25 0.99
C VAL A 488 16.21 -27.44 0.43
N TYR A 489 15.02 -27.22 -0.10
CA TYR A 489 14.33 -28.21 -0.92
C TYR A 489 14.86 -28.12 -2.35
N VAL A 490 15.18 -29.26 -2.95
CA VAL A 490 15.70 -29.35 -4.31
C VAL A 490 14.85 -30.33 -5.09
N ASP A 491 14.42 -29.88 -6.27
CA ASP A 491 13.74 -30.67 -7.30
C ASP A 491 14.61 -30.68 -8.57
N VAL A 492 15.23 -31.83 -8.84
CA VAL A 492 16.12 -32.03 -9.98
C VAL A 492 15.77 -33.35 -10.64
N HIS A 493 15.56 -33.30 -11.95
CA HIS A 493 15.34 -34.46 -12.81
C HIS A 493 16.60 -34.72 -13.63
N HIS A 494 17.15 -35.92 -13.55
CA HIS A 494 18.39 -36.30 -14.22
C HIS A 494 18.38 -37.81 -14.49
N SER A 495 18.82 -38.27 -15.67
CA SER A 495 18.77 -39.70 -16.02
C SER A 495 19.63 -40.61 -15.11
N TRP A 496 20.52 -40.02 -14.31
CA TRP A 496 21.23 -40.71 -13.23
C TRP A 496 21.57 -39.76 -12.07
N ARG A 497 20.76 -39.72 -11.02
CA ARG A 497 20.93 -38.76 -9.91
C ARG A 497 22.16 -38.98 -9.04
N GLY A 498 22.81 -40.14 -9.17
CA GLY A 498 24.05 -40.50 -8.49
C GLY A 498 25.25 -39.69 -8.96
N ASP A 499 25.18 -39.07 -10.14
CA ASP A 499 26.27 -38.27 -10.71
C ASP A 499 26.26 -36.82 -10.26
N LEU A 500 25.21 -36.42 -9.54
CA LEU A 500 25.00 -35.03 -9.19
C LEU A 500 25.73 -34.66 -7.89
N LYS A 501 26.49 -33.57 -7.98
CA LYS A 501 26.94 -32.78 -6.83
C LYS A 501 26.07 -31.54 -6.71
N ILE A 502 25.57 -31.28 -5.51
CA ILE A 502 24.67 -30.15 -5.26
C ILE A 502 25.23 -29.29 -4.13
N ASP A 503 25.43 -28.02 -4.42
CA ASP A 503 25.90 -27.00 -3.48
C ASP A 503 24.89 -25.84 -3.39
N LEU A 504 24.67 -25.32 -2.19
CA LEU A 504 24.11 -23.98 -1.99
C LEU A 504 25.26 -22.98 -1.90
N ILE A 505 25.11 -21.82 -2.53
CA ILE A 505 26.09 -20.73 -2.51
C ILE A 505 25.42 -19.49 -1.91
N GLY A 506 25.96 -18.99 -0.80
CA GLY A 506 25.46 -17.78 -0.14
C GLY A 506 25.86 -16.50 -0.86
N PRO A 507 25.24 -15.34 -0.52
CA PRO A 507 25.50 -14.07 -1.20
C PRO A 507 26.94 -13.56 -1.07
N ASN A 508 27.64 -14.00 -0.03
CA ASN A 508 29.06 -13.74 0.18
C ASN A 508 29.99 -14.72 -0.55
N GLY A 509 29.46 -15.59 -1.42
CA GLY A 509 30.19 -16.59 -2.18
C GLY A 509 30.55 -17.87 -1.40
N ARG A 510 30.13 -17.99 -0.14
CA ARG A 510 30.40 -19.19 0.67
C ARG A 510 29.60 -20.38 0.15
N VAL A 511 30.27 -21.53 0.03
CA VAL A 511 29.68 -22.77 -0.48
C VAL A 511 29.27 -23.68 0.67
N TYR A 512 28.07 -24.22 0.57
CA TYR A 512 27.38 -25.07 1.52
C TYR A 512 27.00 -26.38 0.82
N PRO A 513 27.80 -27.45 0.97
CA PRO A 513 27.53 -28.73 0.30
C PRO A 513 26.20 -29.31 0.79
N LEU A 514 25.31 -29.64 -0.14
CA LEU A 514 24.02 -30.27 0.15
C LEU A 514 24.08 -31.77 -0.12
N ARG A 515 24.63 -32.16 -1.28
CA ARG A 515 24.75 -33.55 -1.72
C ARG A 515 26.05 -33.79 -2.46
N ALA A 516 26.72 -34.88 -2.13
CA ALA A 516 27.88 -35.39 -2.85
C ALA A 516 27.44 -36.43 -3.91
N PRO A 517 28.22 -36.63 -4.98
CA PRO A 517 27.99 -37.71 -5.93
C PRO A 517 27.95 -39.06 -5.22
N ALA A 518 27.00 -39.89 -5.62
CA ALA A 518 26.76 -41.24 -5.12
C ALA A 518 26.67 -42.21 -6.30
N PRO A 519 27.80 -42.73 -6.84
CA PRO A 519 27.83 -43.48 -8.11
C PRO A 519 26.98 -44.76 -8.17
N LYS A 520 26.40 -45.19 -7.05
CA LYS A 520 25.52 -46.37 -6.95
C LYS A 520 24.03 -46.02 -6.88
N ASP A 521 23.69 -44.73 -6.86
CA ASP A 521 22.32 -44.23 -6.78
C ASP A 521 21.77 -43.93 -8.18
N GLY A 522 21.28 -44.96 -8.88
CA GLY A 522 20.76 -44.85 -10.25
C GLY A 522 19.28 -44.49 -10.34
N GLY A 523 18.78 -43.60 -9.47
CA GLY A 523 17.42 -43.04 -9.60
C GLY A 523 17.40 -41.81 -10.52
N ASP A 524 16.20 -41.36 -10.90
CA ASP A 524 16.06 -40.31 -11.92
C ASP A 524 15.67 -38.92 -11.36
N VAL A 525 15.25 -38.88 -10.10
CA VAL A 525 14.67 -37.68 -9.48
C VAL A 525 15.26 -37.45 -8.09
N ILE A 526 15.54 -36.19 -7.78
CA ILE A 526 15.86 -35.69 -6.45
C ILE A 526 14.76 -34.71 -6.07
N GLU A 527 13.88 -35.10 -5.15
CA GLU A 527 12.90 -34.26 -4.46
C GLU A 527 13.22 -34.32 -2.96
N GLU A 528 14.30 -33.64 -2.55
CA GLU A 528 14.88 -33.82 -1.21
C GLU A 528 15.07 -32.49 -0.49
N THR A 529 14.86 -32.48 0.83
CA THR A 529 15.15 -31.32 1.69
C THR A 529 16.44 -31.52 2.46
N TYR A 530 17.39 -30.62 2.26
CA TYR A 530 18.67 -30.57 2.97
C TYR A 530 18.59 -29.56 4.11
N ARG A 531 19.30 -29.83 5.21
CA ARG A 531 19.51 -28.87 6.31
C ARG A 531 20.97 -28.45 6.33
N VAL A 532 21.23 -27.16 6.41
CA VAL A 532 22.60 -26.63 6.41
C VAL A 532 22.75 -25.46 7.38
N ASP A 533 23.93 -25.39 8.01
CA ASP A 533 24.32 -24.25 8.80
C ASP A 533 24.86 -23.15 7.89
N ALA A 534 23.98 -22.20 7.55
CA ALA A 534 24.30 -21.06 6.74
C ALA A 534 24.62 -19.78 7.55
N GLY A 535 24.91 -19.94 8.86
CA GLY A 535 25.13 -18.89 9.86
C GLY A 535 26.14 -17.79 9.52
N ALA A 536 27.05 -18.07 8.58
CA ALA A 536 28.10 -17.13 8.18
C ALA A 536 27.76 -16.36 6.89
N SER A 537 26.59 -16.56 6.29
CA SER A 537 26.14 -15.82 5.11
C SER A 537 24.98 -14.89 5.46
N PRO A 538 24.94 -13.67 4.89
CA PRO A 538 23.79 -12.79 5.04
C PRO A 538 22.55 -13.43 4.43
N MET A 539 21.38 -13.26 5.05
CA MET A 539 20.11 -13.72 4.44
C MET A 539 19.81 -12.94 3.16
N ASN A 540 19.99 -11.62 3.22
CA ASN A 540 19.76 -10.71 2.11
C ASN A 540 20.86 -10.84 1.04
N GLY A 541 20.44 -10.90 -0.23
CA GLY A 541 21.31 -11.04 -1.39
C GLY A 541 20.98 -12.26 -2.24
N THR A 542 21.83 -12.54 -3.22
CA THR A 542 21.61 -13.64 -4.18
C THR A 542 22.18 -14.95 -3.66
N TRP A 543 21.29 -15.89 -3.38
CA TRP A 543 21.61 -17.29 -3.14
C TRP A 543 21.59 -18.07 -4.45
N ARG A 544 22.47 -19.05 -4.62
CA ARG A 544 22.49 -19.89 -5.82
C ARG A 544 22.49 -21.37 -5.45
N LEU A 545 21.62 -22.14 -6.09
CA LEU A 545 21.77 -23.58 -6.17
C LEU A 545 22.68 -23.90 -7.35
N ARG A 546 23.77 -24.61 -7.09
CA ARG A 546 24.67 -25.12 -8.12
C ARG A 546 24.52 -26.64 -8.18
N VAL A 547 24.13 -27.15 -9.34
CA VAL A 547 24.08 -28.58 -9.64
C VAL A 547 25.12 -28.88 -10.71
N GLU A 548 26.02 -29.80 -10.39
CA GLU A 548 27.11 -30.23 -11.26
C GLU A 548 26.94 -31.72 -11.54
N ASP A 549 26.88 -32.08 -12.81
CA ASP A 549 27.03 -33.46 -13.25
C ASP A 549 28.54 -33.77 -13.40
N VAL A 550 29.03 -34.73 -12.61
CA VAL A 550 30.46 -35.05 -12.56
C VAL A 550 30.86 -36.27 -13.40
N THR A 551 29.89 -37.00 -13.95
CA THR A 551 30.11 -38.22 -14.75
C THR A 551 29.66 -37.99 -16.19
N ALA A 552 30.16 -38.80 -17.13
CA ALA A 552 29.75 -38.70 -18.53
C ALA A 552 28.56 -39.62 -18.84
N GLY A 553 27.63 -39.16 -19.64
CA GLY A 553 26.60 -39.98 -20.30
C GLY A 553 25.16 -39.64 -19.95
N ASP A 554 24.94 -38.72 -19.03
CA ASP A 554 23.63 -38.37 -18.48
C ASP A 554 23.38 -36.87 -18.54
N SER A 555 22.12 -36.44 -18.51
CA SER A 555 21.76 -35.03 -18.49
C SER A 555 20.41 -34.84 -17.82
N GLY A 556 20.07 -33.60 -17.51
CA GLY A 556 18.84 -33.31 -16.79
C GLY A 556 18.53 -31.83 -16.72
N HIS A 557 17.73 -31.45 -15.73
CA HIS A 557 17.44 -30.06 -15.42
C HIS A 557 17.11 -29.89 -13.93
N ILE A 558 17.36 -28.68 -13.43
CA ILE A 558 16.78 -28.22 -12.17
C ILE A 558 15.34 -27.86 -12.48
N ALA A 559 14.37 -28.56 -11.89
CA ALA A 559 12.95 -28.23 -12.02
C ALA A 559 12.54 -27.11 -11.06
N GLY A 560 13.15 -27.09 -9.87
CA GLY A 560 12.98 -25.99 -8.94
C GLY A 560 13.71 -26.21 -7.62
N TRP A 561 13.77 -25.16 -6.82
CA TRP A 561 14.29 -25.28 -5.46
C TRP A 561 13.77 -24.17 -4.56
N VAL A 562 13.82 -24.43 -3.27
CA VAL A 562 13.29 -23.54 -2.25
C VAL A 562 14.28 -23.43 -1.09
N LEU A 563 14.61 -22.20 -0.72
CA LEU A 563 15.41 -21.84 0.44
C LEU A 563 14.50 -21.37 1.57
N THR A 564 14.64 -21.95 2.77
CA THR A 564 13.92 -21.50 3.97
C THR A 564 14.91 -21.18 5.08
N PHE A 565 14.77 -20.02 5.72
CA PHE A 565 15.56 -19.62 6.89
C PHE A 565 14.88 -20.04 8.19
#